data_AF-M6R4Q9-F1
#
_entry.id   AF-M6R4Q9-F1
#
_cell.length_a   1.000
_cell.length_b   1.000
_cell.length_c   1.000
_cell.angle_alpha   90.00
_cell.angle_beta   90.00
_cell.angle_gamma   90.00
#
_symmetry.space_group_name_H-M   'P 1'
#
loop_
_entity.id
_entity.type
_entity.pdbx_description
1 polymer ?
#
loop_
_entity_poly.entity_id
_entity_poly.type
_entity_poly.pdbx_seq_one_letter_code
_entity_poly.pdbx_strand_id
1 'polypeptide(L)'
;MVNAINAIAEMETKPFLPNISITVQKEFHLNRDSILFTISDNGPGMTKEVLEKAFLPLYTTRRGKQGTGLGLSISQRIISEHNGTISFWSLPLEMELGF
;
A
#
# COMPACT_ATOMS: atom_id res chain seq x y z
N MET A 1 0.52 -1.05 -7.18
CA MET A 1 0.20 -2.36 -7.78
C MET A 1 1.28 -3.42 -7.51
N VAL A 2 2.55 -3.19 -7.86
CA VAL A 2 3.63 -4.19 -7.63
C VAL A 2 3.76 -4.60 -6.16
N ASN A 3 3.59 -3.67 -5.22
CA ASN A 3 3.62 -3.99 -3.78
C ASN A 3 2.50 -4.95 -3.38
N ALA A 4 1.26 -4.69 -3.81
CA ALA A 4 0.11 -5.56 -3.59
C ALA A 4 0.29 -6.97 -4.19
N ILE A 5 0.83 -7.05 -5.41
CA ILE A 5 1.13 -8.33 -6.08
C ILE A 5 2.11 -9.15 -5.24
N ASN A 6 3.21 -8.51 -4.82
CA ASN A 6 4.23 -9.18 -4.02
C ASN A 6 3.71 -9.56 -2.63
N ALA A 7 2.86 -8.72 -2.01
CA ALA A 7 2.29 -8.98 -0.71
C ALA A 7 1.52 -10.31 -0.67
N ILE A 8 0.69 -10.58 -1.69
CA ILE A 8 -0.03 -11.85 -1.81
C ILE A 8 0.88 -12.99 -2.29
N ALA A 9 1.75 -12.74 -3.27
CA ALA A 9 2.57 -13.78 -3.88
C ALA A 9 3.55 -14.43 -2.90
N GLU A 10 3.99 -13.69 -1.89
CA GLU A 10 4.96 -14.15 -0.89
C GLU A 10 4.33 -14.76 0.37
N MET A 11 2.99 -14.82 0.47
CA MET A 11 2.32 -15.49 1.58
C MET A 11 2.58 -17.00 1.54
N GLU A 12 2.85 -17.58 2.71
CA GLU A 12 2.97 -19.04 2.86
C GLU A 12 1.63 -19.73 2.59
N THR A 13 0.55 -19.19 3.15
CA THR A 13 -0.82 -19.60 2.86
C THR A 13 -1.52 -18.48 2.10
N LYS A 14 -1.92 -18.75 0.85
CA LYS A 14 -2.62 -17.77 0.01
C LYS A 14 -4.10 -17.67 0.40
N PRO A 15 -4.72 -16.49 0.25
CA PRO A 15 -6.16 -16.36 0.35
C PRO A 15 -6.84 -17.31 -0.63
N PHE A 16 -8.01 -17.86 -0.25
CA PHE A 16 -8.80 -18.72 -1.13
C PHE A 16 -9.14 -18.03 -2.46
N LEU A 17 -9.41 -16.71 -2.40
CA LEU A 17 -9.59 -15.85 -3.55
C LEU A 17 -8.65 -14.65 -3.46
N PRO A 18 -7.45 -14.71 -4.06
CA PRO A 18 -6.57 -13.55 -4.19
C PRO A 18 -7.26 -12.40 -4.91
N ASN A 19 -7.26 -11.22 -4.31
CA ASN A 19 -7.88 -10.03 -4.88
C ASN A 19 -6.91 -8.86 -4.81
N ILE A 20 -6.73 -8.21 -5.95
CA ILE A 20 -6.12 -6.88 -6.05
C ILE A 20 -7.08 -6.06 -6.89
N SER A 21 -7.52 -4.93 -6.36
CA SER A 21 -8.44 -4.04 -7.05
C SER A 21 -7.86 -2.63 -7.15
N ILE A 22 -8.26 -1.94 -8.20
CA ILE A 22 -7.99 -0.51 -8.38
C ILE A 22 -9.33 0.17 -8.60
N THR A 23 -9.62 1.18 -7.81
CA THR A 23 -10.78 2.05 -8.02
C THR A 23 -10.32 3.47 -8.30
N VAL A 24 -11.09 4.17 -9.13
CA VAL A 24 -10.86 5.56 -9.49
C VAL A 24 -12.15 6.32 -9.23
N GLN A 25 -12.07 7.38 -8.43
CA GLN A 25 -13.22 8.16 -8.03
C GLN A 25 -12.90 9.65 -8.17
N LYS A 26 -13.85 10.41 -8.71
CA LYS A 26 -13.76 11.86 -8.66
C LYS A 26 -14.30 12.34 -7.32
N GLU A 27 -13.50 13.12 -6.61
CA GLU A 27 -13.90 13.78 -5.38
C GLU A 27 -14.11 15.27 -5.65
N PHE A 28 -15.25 15.78 -5.20
CA PHE A 28 -15.59 17.19 -5.29
C PHE A 28 -15.33 17.82 -3.93
N HIS A 29 -14.35 18.72 -3.87
CA HIS A 29 -14.08 19.50 -2.66
C HIS A 29 -14.37 20.97 -2.93
N LEU A 30 -14.72 21.72 -1.87
CA LEU A 30 -15.07 23.14 -1.96
C LEU A 30 -14.02 23.99 -2.69
N ASN A 31 -12.74 23.61 -2.59
CA ASN A 31 -11.62 24.40 -3.09
C ASN A 31 -10.94 23.81 -4.33
N ARG A 32 -11.06 22.50 -4.56
CA ARG A 32 -10.38 21.80 -5.66
C ARG A 32 -10.93 20.40 -5.87
N ASP A 33 -11.35 20.07 -7.09
CA ASP A 33 -11.64 18.68 -7.46
C ASP A 33 -10.36 17.83 -7.44
N SER A 34 -10.49 16.58 -6.99
CA SER A 34 -9.40 15.59 -7.03
C SER A 34 -9.88 14.29 -7.67
N ILE A 35 -8.92 13.49 -8.11
CA ILE A 35 -9.15 12.08 -8.48
C ILE A 35 -8.48 11.22 -7.42
N LEU A 36 -9.26 10.40 -6.74
CA LEU A 36 -8.78 9.40 -5.80
C LEU A 36 -8.53 8.08 -6.54
N PHE A 37 -7.31 7.58 -6.47
CA PHE A 37 -6.95 6.23 -6.86
C PHE A 37 -6.78 5.38 -5.60
N THR A 38 -7.56 4.32 -5.47
CA THR A 38 -7.41 3.36 -4.37
C THR A 38 -6.91 2.04 -4.93
N ILE A 39 -5.80 1.54 -4.38
CA ILE A 39 -5.28 0.21 -4.66
C ILE A 39 -5.47 -0.61 -3.40
N SER A 40 -6.26 -1.68 -3.49
CA SER A 40 -6.54 -2.58 -2.38
C SER A 40 -6.10 -3.99 -2.73
N ASP A 41 -5.60 -4.70 -1.73
CA ASP A 41 -5.32 -6.13 -1.81
C ASP A 41 -5.77 -6.84 -0.53
N ASN A 42 -5.99 -8.14 -0.62
CA ASN A 42 -6.28 -9.00 0.53
C ASN A 42 -5.07 -9.85 0.93
N GLY A 43 -3.88 -9.27 0.83
CA GLY A 43 -2.64 -9.86 1.32
C GLY A 43 -2.53 -9.83 2.86
N PRO A 44 -1.34 -10.06 3.42
CA PRO A 44 -1.13 -10.23 4.87
C PRO A 44 -1.34 -8.95 5.69
N GLY A 45 -1.46 -7.80 5.03
CA GLY A 45 -1.53 -6.49 5.66
C GLY A 45 -0.18 -5.99 6.18
N MET A 46 -0.20 -4.86 6.90
CA MET A 46 0.96 -4.21 7.48
C MET A 46 0.72 -3.86 8.95
N THR A 47 1.74 -4.05 9.79
CA THR A 47 1.71 -3.57 11.17
C THR A 47 1.83 -2.05 11.23
N LYS A 48 1.47 -1.45 12.37
CA LYS A 48 1.62 0.01 12.59
C LYS A 48 3.05 0.50 12.37
N GLU A 49 4.04 -0.25 12.85
CA GLU A 49 5.46 0.10 12.66
C GLU A 49 5.87 0.09 11.18
N VAL A 50 5.38 -0.88 10.41
CA VAL A 50 5.62 -0.95 8.96
C VAL A 50 4.96 0.24 8.27
N LEU A 51 3.72 0.59 8.61
CA LEU A 51 3.01 1.74 8.04
C LEU A 51 3.76 3.06 8.28
N GLU A 52 4.25 3.29 9.49
CA GLU A 52 5.01 4.50 9.85
C GLU A 52 6.33 4.62 9.07
N LYS A 53 6.96 3.49 8.75
CA LYS A 53 8.25 3.43 8.04
C LYS A 53 8.10 3.24 6.53
N ALA A 54 6.91 2.94 6.01
CA ALA A 54 6.69 2.50 4.62
C ALA A 54 7.16 3.51 3.56
N PHE A 55 7.14 4.80 3.87
CA PHE A 55 7.62 5.86 2.98
C PHE A 55 9.11 6.20 3.14
N LEU A 56 9.80 5.66 4.16
CA LEU A 56 11.21 5.92 4.36
C LEU A 56 12.04 5.34 3.20
N PRO A 57 12.93 6.12 2.57
CA PRO A 57 13.80 5.60 1.53
C PRO A 57 14.58 4.38 2.00
N LEU A 58 14.70 3.36 1.14
CA LEU A 58 15.41 2.10 1.38
C LEU A 58 14.79 1.21 2.48
N TYR A 59 13.66 1.62 3.09
CA TYR A 59 12.92 0.75 3.99
C TYR A 59 12.24 -0.36 3.19
N THR A 60 12.44 -1.60 3.61
CA THR A 60 11.85 -2.78 2.98
C THR A 60 11.84 -3.94 3.96
N THR A 61 10.72 -4.66 4.00
CA THR A 61 10.59 -5.94 4.72
C THR A 61 11.08 -7.12 3.88
N ARG A 62 11.44 -6.89 2.60
CA ARG A 62 11.82 -7.90 1.61
C ARG A 62 13.33 -7.89 1.30
N ARG A 63 14.19 -7.61 2.29
CA ARG A 63 15.65 -7.64 2.11
C ARG A 63 16.07 -9.02 1.57
N GLY A 64 16.81 -9.04 0.47
CA GLY A 64 17.24 -10.28 -0.22
C GLY A 64 16.25 -10.86 -1.25
N LYS A 65 15.02 -10.32 -1.37
CA LYS A 65 13.99 -10.78 -2.35
C LYS A 65 13.63 -9.74 -3.42
N GLN A 66 14.64 -9.05 -3.97
CA GLN A 66 14.49 -8.03 -5.04
C GLN A 66 13.59 -6.81 -4.69
N GLY A 67 13.66 -6.31 -3.45
CA GLY A 67 13.04 -5.03 -3.07
C GLY A 67 14.06 -3.96 -2.69
N THR A 68 14.21 -2.91 -3.50
CA THR A 68 15.15 -1.80 -3.20
C THR A 68 14.65 -0.89 -2.07
N GLY A 69 13.36 -0.93 -1.74
CA GLY A 69 12.74 -0.03 -0.76
C GLY A 69 12.59 1.42 -1.25
N LEU A 70 12.77 1.68 -2.55
CA LEU A 70 12.69 3.04 -3.09
C LEU A 70 11.31 3.40 -3.66
N GLY A 71 10.54 2.41 -4.12
CA GLY A 71 9.31 2.64 -4.89
C GLY A 71 8.31 3.57 -4.21
N LEU A 72 7.98 3.33 -2.94
CA LEU A 72 7.00 4.15 -2.21
C LEU A 72 7.50 5.57 -1.92
N SER A 73 8.78 5.72 -1.55
CA SER A 73 9.39 7.04 -1.32
C SER A 73 9.40 7.90 -2.60
N ILE A 74 9.67 7.29 -3.76
CA ILE A 74 9.62 7.96 -5.07
C ILE A 74 8.17 8.32 -5.41
N SER A 75 7.22 7.39 -5.23
CA SER A 75 5.80 7.66 -5.49
C SER A 75 5.28 8.81 -4.63
N GLN A 76 5.61 8.84 -3.33
CA GLN A 76 5.24 9.94 -2.43
C GLN A 76 5.80 11.26 -2.94
N ARG A 77 7.09 11.31 -3.28
CA ARG A 77 7.73 12.51 -3.83
C ARG A 77 7.02 13.00 -5.10
N ILE A 78 6.83 12.12 -6.09
CA ILE A 78 6.18 12.48 -7.37
C ILE A 78 4.77 13.02 -7.12
N ILE A 79 3.97 12.34 -6.27
CA ILE A 79 2.61 12.76 -5.95
C ILE A 79 2.60 14.12 -5.26
N SER A 80 3.50 14.35 -4.30
CA SER A 80 3.64 15.65 -3.62
C SER A 80 4.09 16.77 -4.55
N GLU A 81 5.01 16.50 -5.48
CA GLU A 81 5.45 17.46 -6.52
C GLU A 81 4.29 17.89 -7.45
N HIS A 82 3.24 17.07 -7.55
CA HIS A 82 2.01 17.37 -8.30
C HIS A 82 0.86 17.85 -7.39
N ASN A 83 1.16 18.28 -6.17
CA ASN A 83 0.20 18.75 -5.17
C ASN A 83 -0.89 17.72 -4.81
N GLY A 84 -0.57 16.43 -4.91
CA GLY A 84 -1.42 15.33 -4.46
C GLY A 84 -0.96 14.77 -3.12
N THR A 85 -1.70 13.79 -2.62
CA THR A 85 -1.40 13.05 -1.39
C THR A 85 -1.44 11.55 -1.65
N ILE A 86 -0.67 10.79 -0.88
CA ILE A 86 -0.71 9.33 -0.83
C ILE A 86 -0.70 8.90 0.63
N SER A 87 -1.55 7.93 0.96
CA SER A 87 -1.70 7.40 2.30
C SER A 87 -1.92 5.89 2.26
N PHE A 88 -1.71 5.24 3.40
CA PHE A 88 -2.00 3.82 3.58
C PHE A 88 -3.04 3.63 4.67
N TRP A 89 -3.86 2.60 4.49
CA TRP A 89 -4.65 2.01 5.54
C TRP A 89 -4.51 0.50 5.40
N SER A 90 -4.15 -0.18 6.48
CA SER A 90 -3.92 -1.62 6.49
C SER A 90 -4.00 -2.14 7.92
N LEU A 91 -4.48 -3.37 8.08
CA LEU A 91 -4.47 -4.11 9.33
C LEU A 91 -3.76 -5.45 9.09
N PRO A 92 -2.94 -5.93 10.02
CA PRO A 92 -2.34 -7.26 9.91
C PRO A 92 -3.40 -8.34 10.11
N LEU A 93 -3.35 -9.41 9.31
CA LEU A 93 -4.31 -10.53 9.37
C LEU A 93 -4.43 -11.16 10.77
N GLU A 94 -3.33 -11.18 11.53
CA GLU A 94 -3.28 -11.79 12.87
C GLU A 94 -4.17 -11.08 13.90
N MET A 95 -4.57 -9.82 13.66
CA MET A 95 -5.45 -9.08 14.55
C MET A 95 -6.94 -9.39 14.35
N GLU A 96 -7.35 -10.04 13.25
CA GLU A 96 -8.76 -10.38 13.00
C GLU A 96 -9.25 -11.60 13.81
N LEU A 97 -8.34 -12.40 14.38
CA LEU A 97 -8.68 -13.58 15.18
C LEU A 97 -8.77 -13.30 16.70
N GLY A 98 -8.76 -12.03 17.09
CA GLY A 98 -8.83 -11.57 18.50
C GLY A 98 -10.25 -11.43 19.05
N PHE A 99 -11.18 -12.33 18.70
CA PHE A 99 -12.50 -12.46 19.33
C PHE A 99 -12.64 -13.81 20.02
#